data_AF-S9SMI5-F1
#
_entry.id   AF-S9SMI5-F1
#
_cell.length_a   1.000
_cell.length_b   1.000
_cell.length_c   1.000
_cell.angle_alpha   90.00
_cell.angle_beta   90.00
_cell.angle_gamma   90.00
#
_symmetry.space_group_name_H-M   'P 1'
#
loop_
_entity.id
_entity.type
_entity.pdbx_description
1 polymer ?
#
loop_
_entity_poly.entity_id
_entity_poly.type
_entity_poly.pdbx_seq_one_letter_code
_entity_poly.pdbx_strand_id
1 'polypeptide(L)'
;MRTGWIAGLVMSVMTVQTVTAQEGGRQTGPVWVQIEALPTLGRAQDRVAAYADTLADVQGYYLGSGWYGVVLGPYASREEAEAVRRQLLAEGLIPRDAFIADGRSFRQQFHPLAAQEPTSAPATAPASPESLREPTATTGHALPEESPEEALGSEAALSQQEKELIQIALQWAGFYSGGIDGVFGRGTRAAMAAWQRANGRDVTGILTTRERAELLAAYHAPLDGLGMETLRDTAAGIEIALPLALLKPPVHNPPFVRFDPAGDPAVRVILISQPGDAERLAGLYEIMQTLEIVPPEGPRQRSADAFAIEGIDERIHSTTYAWLVDGEIKGFTLVWPAGDEERRSRVIELMRTSFRRLPGTLDPGASPAGEDQAVDLVSGLRIRQAQQTASGFFVDGDGTVVTAAAAVEGCGEVTIDGGVTARVTALRADLGLAVLDPEEPLAPRSVAAFQTAVPRIAAEVAVAGFPYGPALAQPALTFGTLADIRGLNGEEQVKRLALAAQPGDMGGPVLDAGGAVLGMLLPHRKGRNSSPLTCAMRSRPMPSSTR
;
A
#
# COMPACT_ATOMS: atom_id res chain seq x y z
N MET A 1 -56.54 35.39 -6.96
CA MET A 1 -57.47 36.42 -6.42
C MET A 1 -58.52 35.72 -5.56
N ARG A 2 -58.68 36.17 -4.30
CA ARG A 2 -59.80 35.95 -3.35
C ARG A 2 -60.06 34.53 -2.82
N THR A 3 -59.75 34.17 -1.57
CA THR A 3 -60.28 34.52 -0.21
C THR A 3 -61.49 33.72 0.27
N GLY A 4 -61.40 33.22 1.52
CA GLY A 4 -62.50 32.86 2.45
C GLY A 4 -62.59 31.35 2.73
N TRP A 5 -62.09 30.77 3.84
CA TRP A 5 -62.54 30.82 5.25
C TRP A 5 -64.04 30.58 5.45
N ILE A 6 -64.39 29.47 6.13
CA ILE A 6 -65.29 29.41 7.31
C ILE A 6 -65.11 28.05 8.01
N ALA A 7 -64.98 28.14 9.33
CA ALA A 7 -64.80 27.06 10.28
C ALA A 7 -66.12 26.33 10.62
N GLY A 8 -66.03 25.03 10.93
CA GLY A 8 -67.10 24.24 11.52
C GLY A 8 -66.51 23.37 12.65
N LEU A 9 -66.83 23.74 13.89
CA LEU A 9 -66.44 23.06 15.13
C LEU A 9 -67.50 22.00 15.44
N VAL A 10 -67.12 20.71 15.47
CA VAL A 10 -67.96 19.61 15.96
C VAL A 10 -67.23 18.89 17.08
N MET A 11 -67.85 18.93 18.26
CA MET A 11 -67.42 18.37 19.52
C MET A 11 -67.73 16.87 19.52
N SER A 12 -66.71 16.01 19.50
CA SER A 12 -66.88 14.54 19.61
C SER A 12 -66.47 14.04 20.99
N VAL A 13 -67.42 13.37 21.63
CA VAL A 13 -67.37 12.71 22.93
C VAL A 13 -66.34 11.58 22.92
N MET A 14 -65.33 11.66 23.79
CA MET A 14 -64.37 10.57 24.05
C MET A 14 -64.99 9.55 25.03
N THR A 15 -65.34 8.38 24.53
CA THR A 15 -65.56 7.17 25.33
C THR A 15 -64.21 6.62 25.81
N VAL A 16 -64.00 6.61 27.12
CA VAL A 16 -62.86 5.93 27.77
C VAL A 16 -63.13 4.43 27.77
N GLN A 17 -62.44 3.69 26.91
CA GLN A 17 -62.34 2.23 27.03
C GLN A 17 -61.12 1.91 27.90
N THR A 18 -61.39 1.41 29.10
CA THR A 18 -60.39 0.81 29.98
C THR A 18 -59.93 -0.51 29.38
N VAL A 19 -58.78 -0.51 28.71
CA VAL A 19 -58.05 -1.73 28.36
C VAL A 19 -57.39 -2.24 29.63
N THR A 20 -57.90 -3.34 30.17
CA THR A 20 -57.20 -4.15 31.16
C THR A 20 -55.97 -4.73 30.49
N ALA A 21 -54.80 -4.16 30.76
CA ALA A 21 -53.53 -4.72 30.37
C ALA A 21 -53.38 -6.09 31.05
N GLN A 22 -53.33 -7.12 30.23
CA GLN A 22 -53.00 -8.48 30.60
C GLN A 22 -51.56 -8.46 31.15
N GLU A 23 -51.42 -8.68 32.46
CA GLU A 23 -50.13 -8.82 33.14
C GLU A 23 -49.35 -9.97 32.52
N GLY A 24 -48.45 -9.65 31.59
CA GLY A 24 -47.40 -10.54 31.14
C GLY A 24 -46.44 -10.78 32.31
N GLY A 25 -46.23 -12.04 32.66
CA GLY A 25 -45.47 -12.47 33.83
C GLY A 25 -44.14 -11.71 33.99
N ARG A 26 -43.95 -11.15 35.19
CA ARG A 26 -42.67 -10.61 35.65
C ARG A 26 -41.60 -11.69 35.50
N GLN A 27 -40.67 -11.52 34.55
CA GLN A 27 -39.38 -12.20 34.59
C GLN A 27 -38.58 -11.62 35.77
N THR A 28 -38.66 -12.28 36.92
CA THR A 28 -37.82 -12.01 38.09
C THR A 28 -36.45 -12.64 37.87
N GLY A 29 -35.58 -11.93 37.15
CA GLY A 29 -34.17 -12.26 37.00
C GLY A 29 -33.34 -10.97 36.92
N PRO A 30 -32.04 -11.01 37.31
CA PRO A 30 -31.16 -9.86 37.18
C PRO A 30 -31.10 -9.41 35.71
N VAL A 31 -31.10 -8.08 35.49
CA VAL A 31 -30.98 -7.47 34.16
C VAL A 31 -29.85 -6.46 34.15
N TRP A 32 -29.27 -6.21 32.98
CA TRP A 32 -28.16 -5.29 32.81
C TRP A 32 -28.49 -4.24 31.76
N VAL A 33 -27.87 -3.07 31.87
CA VAL A 33 -27.84 -2.10 30.78
C VAL A 33 -26.56 -2.35 29.99
N GLN A 34 -26.67 -2.93 28.80
CA GLN A 34 -25.54 -3.09 27.91
C GLN A 34 -25.26 -1.77 27.21
N ILE A 35 -24.07 -1.23 27.46
CA ILE A 35 -23.60 0.06 26.92
C ILE A 35 -23.02 -0.14 25.53
N GLU A 36 -22.15 -1.14 25.37
CA GLU A 36 -21.34 -1.31 24.16
C GLU A 36 -20.98 -2.79 23.95
N ALA A 37 -20.76 -3.19 22.70
CA ALA A 37 -20.19 -4.49 22.34
C ALA A 37 -18.97 -4.26 21.44
N LEU A 38 -17.85 -4.88 21.78
CA LEU A 38 -16.53 -4.61 21.19
C LEU A 38 -15.91 -5.90 20.61
N PRO A 39 -15.21 -5.83 19.47
CA PRO A 39 -14.72 -7.02 18.76
C PRO A 39 -13.39 -7.58 19.29
N THR A 40 -12.76 -6.93 20.28
CA THR A 40 -11.49 -7.37 20.86
C THR A 40 -11.46 -7.18 22.37
N LEU A 41 -10.76 -8.06 23.10
CA LEU A 41 -10.62 -7.99 24.56
C LEU A 41 -9.91 -6.71 25.01
N GLY A 42 -8.83 -6.30 24.30
CA GLY A 42 -8.06 -5.10 24.66
C GLY A 42 -8.92 -3.84 24.63
N ARG A 43 -9.69 -3.63 23.54
CA ARG A 43 -10.65 -2.52 23.48
C ARG A 43 -11.71 -2.63 24.57
N ALA A 44 -12.20 -3.84 24.84
CA ALA A 44 -13.18 -4.03 25.91
C ALA A 44 -12.63 -3.68 27.29
N GLN A 45 -11.37 -3.99 27.58
CA GLN A 45 -10.68 -3.61 28.81
C GLN A 45 -10.51 -2.09 28.89
N ASP A 46 -10.03 -1.44 27.84
CA ASP A 46 -9.86 0.02 27.79
C ASP A 46 -11.20 0.75 27.98
N ARG A 47 -12.26 0.26 27.35
CA ARG A 47 -13.60 0.86 27.42
C ARG A 47 -14.24 0.63 28.78
N VAL A 48 -14.11 -0.56 29.36
CA VAL A 48 -14.55 -0.81 30.73
C VAL A 48 -13.84 0.10 31.72
N ALA A 49 -12.52 0.29 31.60
CA ALA A 49 -11.76 1.22 32.44
C ALA A 49 -12.25 2.67 32.28
N ALA A 50 -12.44 3.14 31.05
CA ALA A 50 -12.92 4.49 30.78
C ALA A 50 -14.34 4.76 31.33
N TYR A 51 -15.24 3.77 31.26
CA TYR A 51 -16.57 3.91 31.86
C TYR A 51 -16.50 3.79 33.39
N ALA A 52 -15.63 2.95 33.95
CA ALA A 52 -15.46 2.79 35.39
C ALA A 52 -14.94 4.07 36.09
N ASP A 53 -14.30 5.00 35.36
CA ASP A 53 -13.89 6.31 35.87
C ASP A 53 -15.08 7.25 36.17
N THR A 54 -16.23 7.02 35.52
CA THR A 54 -17.39 7.94 35.55
C THR A 54 -18.68 7.28 36.01
N LEU A 55 -18.81 5.97 35.86
CA LEU A 55 -20.00 5.18 36.16
C LEU A 55 -19.69 4.10 37.20
N ALA A 56 -20.62 3.92 38.14
CA ALA A 56 -20.57 2.79 39.07
C ALA A 56 -21.07 1.50 38.39
N ASP A 57 -20.69 0.35 38.94
CA ASP A 57 -21.18 -0.98 38.55
C ASP A 57 -20.90 -1.39 37.10
N VAL A 58 -19.80 -0.89 36.52
CA VAL A 58 -19.33 -1.29 35.19
C VAL A 58 -18.71 -2.68 35.23
N GLN A 59 -19.30 -3.59 34.46
CA GLN A 59 -18.84 -4.96 34.31
C GLN A 59 -18.52 -5.27 32.85
N GLY A 60 -17.58 -6.19 32.66
CA GLY A 60 -17.14 -6.65 31.34
C GLY A 60 -17.42 -8.14 31.19
N TYR A 61 -18.16 -8.53 30.15
CA TYR A 61 -18.47 -9.92 29.84
C TYR A 61 -18.08 -10.30 28.41
N TYR A 62 -17.55 -11.50 28.21
CA TYR A 62 -17.46 -12.12 26.90
C TYR A 62 -18.86 -12.60 26.47
N LEU A 63 -19.32 -12.10 25.32
CA LEU A 63 -20.65 -12.41 24.76
C LEU A 63 -20.64 -13.65 23.84
N GLY A 64 -19.44 -14.04 23.38
CA GLY A 64 -19.28 -15.06 22.34
C GLY A 64 -18.95 -14.50 20.96
N SER A 65 -18.53 -15.38 20.04
CA SER A 65 -18.16 -15.00 18.66
C SER A 65 -17.18 -13.81 18.58
N GLY A 66 -16.23 -13.71 19.53
CA GLY A 66 -15.25 -12.63 19.57
C GLY A 66 -15.75 -11.29 20.13
N TRP A 67 -17.00 -11.20 20.59
CA TRP A 67 -17.57 -9.97 21.12
C TRP A 67 -17.48 -9.88 22.65
N TYR A 68 -17.19 -8.67 23.14
CA TYR A 68 -17.06 -8.34 24.55
C TYR A 68 -18.02 -7.20 24.87
N GLY A 69 -18.91 -7.43 25.83
CA GLY A 69 -19.92 -6.47 26.26
C GLY A 69 -19.43 -5.66 27.46
N VAL A 70 -19.66 -4.35 27.40
CA VAL A 70 -19.56 -3.44 28.55
C VAL A 70 -20.97 -3.20 29.07
N VAL A 71 -21.21 -3.49 30.34
CA VAL A 71 -22.56 -3.51 30.93
C VAL A 71 -22.59 -2.84 32.30
N LEU A 72 -23.75 -2.33 32.68
CA LEU A 72 -24.05 -1.83 34.02
C LEU A 72 -25.05 -2.75 34.71
N GLY A 73 -24.92 -2.94 36.02
CA GLY A 73 -25.82 -3.75 36.83
C GLY A 73 -25.07 -4.84 37.61
N PRO A 74 -25.70 -5.95 38.00
CA PRO A 74 -27.09 -6.31 37.73
C PRO A 74 -28.10 -5.43 38.50
N TYR A 75 -29.22 -5.10 37.87
CA TYR A 75 -30.37 -4.43 38.49
C TYR A 75 -31.46 -5.44 38.86
N ALA A 76 -32.23 -5.15 39.92
CA ALA A 76 -33.22 -6.08 40.45
C ALA A 76 -34.48 -6.18 39.59
N SER A 77 -34.74 -5.18 38.75
CA SER A 77 -35.90 -5.15 37.84
C SER A 77 -35.59 -4.44 36.52
N ARG A 78 -36.34 -4.77 35.46
CA ARG A 78 -36.28 -4.04 34.18
C ARG A 78 -36.65 -2.57 34.34
N GLU A 79 -37.63 -2.25 35.19
CA GLU A 79 -38.07 -0.87 35.45
C GLU A 79 -36.93 -0.01 36.03
N GLU A 80 -36.13 -0.59 36.93
CA GLU A 80 -34.94 0.04 37.50
C GLU A 80 -33.86 0.27 36.44
N ALA A 81 -33.54 -0.76 35.64
CA ALA A 81 -32.58 -0.65 34.54
C ALA A 81 -33.02 0.40 33.47
N GLU A 82 -34.32 0.51 33.17
CA GLU A 82 -34.86 1.52 32.25
C GLU A 82 -34.75 2.94 32.83
N ALA A 83 -34.94 3.10 34.14
CA ALA A 83 -34.76 4.39 34.82
C ALA A 83 -33.29 4.84 34.76
N VAL A 84 -32.35 3.96 35.11
CA VAL A 84 -30.90 4.24 35.06
C VAL A 84 -30.46 4.55 33.62
N ARG A 85 -30.87 3.73 32.65
CA ARG A 85 -30.56 3.96 31.23
C ARG A 85 -31.06 5.33 30.75
N ARG A 86 -32.31 5.71 31.05
CA ARG A 86 -32.87 7.00 30.63
C ARG A 86 -32.12 8.18 31.26
N GLN A 87 -31.73 8.06 32.52
CA GLN A 87 -30.97 9.08 33.20
C GLN A 87 -29.58 9.26 32.57
N LEU A 88 -28.81 8.18 32.43
CA LEU A 88 -27.46 8.24 31.85
C LEU A 88 -27.47 8.69 30.38
N LEU A 89 -28.52 8.38 29.63
CA LEU A 89 -28.73 8.90 28.27
C LEU A 89 -29.02 10.41 28.26
N ALA A 90 -29.82 10.92 29.21
CA ALA A 90 -30.12 12.34 29.32
C ALA A 90 -28.89 13.16 29.74
N GLU A 91 -28.01 12.56 30.54
CA GLU A 91 -26.73 13.13 30.98
C GLU A 91 -25.61 12.95 29.94
N GLY A 92 -25.85 12.18 28.87
CA GLY A 92 -24.87 11.93 27.80
C GLY A 92 -23.71 11.03 28.21
N LEU A 93 -23.84 10.27 29.31
CA LEU A 93 -22.79 9.42 29.87
C LEU A 93 -22.72 8.03 29.23
N ILE A 94 -23.79 7.59 28.53
CA ILE A 94 -23.81 6.33 27.78
C ILE A 94 -24.31 6.55 26.33
N PRO A 95 -23.93 5.69 25.37
CA PRO A 95 -24.38 5.76 23.98
C PRO A 95 -25.89 5.59 23.80
N ARG A 96 -26.46 6.20 22.75
CA ARG A 96 -27.91 6.19 22.46
C ARG A 96 -28.48 4.80 22.17
N ASP A 97 -27.64 3.90 21.70
CA ASP A 97 -27.93 2.52 21.36
C ASP A 97 -27.75 1.54 22.52
N ALA A 98 -27.39 2.02 23.73
CA ALA A 98 -27.43 1.21 24.93
C ALA A 98 -28.83 0.59 25.10
N PHE A 99 -28.93 -0.64 25.56
CA PHE A 99 -30.20 -1.37 25.69
C PHE A 99 -30.19 -2.29 26.91
N ILE A 100 -31.36 -2.83 27.28
CA ILE A 100 -31.47 -3.74 28.43
C ILE A 100 -31.28 -5.16 27.98
N ALA A 101 -30.28 -5.82 28.57
CA ALA A 101 -29.95 -7.22 28.36
C ALA A 101 -30.41 -8.08 29.56
N ASP A 102 -30.79 -9.31 29.29
CA ASP A 102 -31.20 -10.31 30.29
C ASP A 102 -30.05 -11.22 30.76
N GLY A 103 -28.82 -10.93 30.32
CA GLY A 103 -27.59 -11.62 30.69
C GLY A 103 -27.39 -13.00 30.09
N ARG A 104 -28.31 -13.53 29.26
CA ARG A 104 -28.18 -14.89 28.68
C ARG A 104 -26.99 -15.06 27.75
N SER A 105 -26.53 -13.97 27.15
CA SER A 105 -25.34 -13.94 26.28
C SER A 105 -24.03 -13.82 27.08
N PHE A 106 -24.08 -13.55 28.39
CA PHE A 106 -22.89 -13.28 29.19
C PHE A 106 -22.25 -14.60 29.62
N ARG A 107 -21.08 -14.90 29.06
CA ARG A 107 -20.37 -16.16 29.34
C ARG A 107 -19.32 -15.97 30.43
N GLN A 108 -18.17 -15.41 30.06
CA GLN A 108 -17.04 -15.22 30.95
C GLN A 108 -16.92 -13.75 31.35
N GLN A 109 -16.99 -13.46 32.64
CA GLN A 109 -16.71 -12.14 33.16
C GLN A 109 -15.21 -11.86 33.12
N PHE A 110 -14.81 -10.74 32.53
CA PHE A 110 -13.41 -10.29 32.50
C PHE A 110 -13.17 -9.03 33.35
N HIS A 111 -14.24 -8.37 33.84
CA HIS A 111 -14.14 -7.24 34.75
C HIS A 111 -15.33 -7.16 35.74
N PRO A 112 -15.10 -6.88 37.04
CA PRO A 112 -13.79 -6.70 37.68
C PRO A 112 -13.02 -8.02 37.80
N LEU A 113 -11.69 -7.97 37.69
CA LEU A 113 -10.82 -9.10 37.99
C LEU A 113 -11.00 -9.42 39.48
N ALA A 114 -11.47 -10.61 39.82
CA ALA A 114 -11.63 -11.01 41.21
C ALA A 114 -10.28 -10.88 41.94
N ALA A 115 -10.15 -9.86 42.79
CA ALA A 115 -8.99 -9.68 43.63
C ALA A 115 -8.96 -10.84 44.63
N GLN A 116 -8.03 -11.78 44.45
CA GLN A 116 -7.63 -12.68 45.52
C GLN A 116 -6.90 -11.85 46.57
N GLU A 117 -7.64 -11.37 47.56
CA GLU A 117 -7.05 -10.80 48.77
C GLU A 117 -6.29 -11.89 49.55
N PRO A 118 -5.03 -11.65 49.95
CA PRO A 118 -4.24 -12.62 50.68
C PRO A 118 -4.73 -12.70 52.13
N THR A 119 -5.59 -13.67 52.43
CA THR A 119 -5.92 -14.00 53.82
C THR A 119 -4.85 -14.95 54.37
N SER A 120 -4.01 -14.43 55.26
CA SER A 120 -3.12 -15.22 56.11
C SER A 120 -3.93 -16.15 57.02
N ALA A 121 -3.67 -17.45 56.96
CA ALA A 121 -4.09 -18.40 57.99
C ALA A 121 -2.87 -18.82 58.83
N PRO A 122 -2.96 -18.91 60.17
CA PRO A 122 -1.93 -19.57 60.97
C PRO A 122 -2.12 -21.10 60.93
N ALA A 123 -1.00 -21.78 60.79
CA ALA A 123 -0.89 -23.24 60.79
C ALA A 123 -1.06 -23.85 62.19
N THR A 124 -1.62 -25.06 62.26
CA THR A 124 -1.11 -26.11 63.16
C THR A 124 -1.34 -27.50 62.54
N ALA A 125 -0.26 -28.28 62.55
CA ALA A 125 0.02 -29.60 61.96
C ALA A 125 -0.64 -30.78 62.76
N PRO A 126 -0.43 -32.10 62.46
CA PRO A 126 0.64 -32.67 61.63
C PRO A 126 0.35 -33.88 60.70
N ALA A 127 1.17 -33.92 59.65
CA ALA A 127 1.87 -35.02 58.98
C ALA A 127 1.30 -36.46 58.96
N SER A 128 1.14 -36.97 57.73
CA SER A 128 1.66 -38.29 57.31
C SER A 128 2.03 -38.24 55.81
N PRO A 129 3.10 -38.92 55.35
CA PRO A 129 3.78 -38.58 54.11
C PRO A 129 3.33 -39.40 52.90
N GLU A 130 3.28 -38.71 51.76
CA GLU A 130 3.78 -39.18 50.45
C GLU A 130 2.94 -40.20 49.64
N SER A 131 2.07 -39.65 48.79
CA SER A 131 2.09 -39.98 47.37
C SER A 131 1.70 -38.75 46.55
N LEU A 132 2.67 -38.27 45.78
CA LEU A 132 2.56 -37.17 44.84
C LEU A 132 1.44 -37.44 43.83
N ARG A 133 0.30 -36.77 44.01
CA ARG A 133 -0.55 -36.37 42.90
C ARG A 133 -0.37 -34.87 42.75
N GLU A 134 0.43 -34.47 41.77
CA GLU A 134 0.38 -33.11 41.24
C GLU A 134 -1.07 -32.83 40.79
N PRO A 135 -1.67 -31.70 41.17
CA PRO A 135 -2.85 -31.21 40.50
C PRO A 135 -2.41 -30.83 39.10
N THR A 136 -2.87 -31.58 38.10
CA THR A 136 -2.68 -31.25 36.70
C THR A 136 -3.10 -29.81 36.48
N ALA A 137 -2.13 -28.97 36.14
CA ALA A 137 -2.38 -27.66 35.60
C ALA A 137 -3.35 -27.82 34.42
N THR A 138 -4.48 -27.11 34.47
CA THR A 138 -5.42 -26.99 33.36
C THR A 138 -4.66 -26.43 32.16
N THR A 139 -4.20 -27.36 31.32
CA THR A 139 -3.66 -27.09 29.99
C THR A 139 -4.81 -26.51 29.17
N GLY A 140 -4.49 -25.59 28.25
CA GLY A 140 -5.46 -24.75 27.54
C GLY A 140 -6.72 -25.46 27.06
N HIS A 141 -7.84 -24.76 27.11
CA HIS A 141 -9.10 -25.18 26.49
C HIS A 141 -8.86 -25.39 24.98
N ALA A 142 -8.51 -26.61 24.59
CA ALA A 142 -8.72 -27.07 23.23
C ALA A 142 -10.23 -27.10 23.00
N LEU A 143 -10.69 -26.51 21.90
CA LEU A 143 -12.10 -26.60 21.50
C LEU A 143 -12.50 -28.09 21.46
N PRO A 144 -13.62 -28.48 22.11
CA PRO A 144 -14.04 -29.87 22.15
C PRO A 144 -14.26 -30.42 20.73
N GLU A 145 -13.92 -31.69 20.51
CA GLU A 145 -14.23 -32.35 19.24
C GLU A 145 -15.73 -32.59 19.16
N GLU A 146 -16.38 -31.97 18.17
CA GLU A 146 -17.81 -32.09 17.91
C GLU A 146 -18.07 -33.30 17.01
N SER A 147 -19.09 -34.09 17.34
CA SER A 147 -19.68 -35.05 16.41
C SER A 147 -20.36 -34.32 15.22
N PRO A 148 -20.65 -35.01 14.10
CA PRO A 148 -21.35 -34.38 12.97
C PRO A 148 -22.71 -33.78 13.32
N GLU A 149 -23.45 -34.36 14.27
CA GLU A 149 -24.75 -33.85 14.71
C GLU A 149 -24.60 -32.56 15.53
N GLU A 150 -23.60 -32.50 16.41
CA GLU A 150 -23.27 -31.30 17.18
C GLU A 150 -22.74 -30.18 16.28
N ALA A 151 -21.94 -30.53 15.26
CA ALA A 151 -21.42 -29.58 14.28
C ALA A 151 -22.55 -28.94 13.45
N LEU A 152 -23.61 -29.69 13.10
CA LEU A 152 -24.81 -29.13 12.46
C LEU A 152 -25.55 -28.17 13.39
N GLY A 153 -25.64 -28.49 14.68
CA GLY A 153 -26.21 -27.61 15.69
C GLY A 153 -25.43 -26.30 15.84
N SER A 154 -24.09 -26.38 15.93
CA SER A 154 -23.22 -25.22 16.04
C SER A 154 -23.21 -24.37 14.77
N GLU A 155 -23.32 -25.01 13.60
CA GLU A 155 -23.46 -24.34 12.32
C GLU A 155 -24.80 -23.61 12.15
N ALA A 156 -25.90 -24.21 12.63
CA ALA A 156 -27.22 -23.58 12.58
C ALA A 156 -27.27 -22.29 13.41
N ALA A 157 -26.48 -22.22 14.49
CA ALA A 157 -26.37 -21.05 15.36
C ALA A 157 -25.52 -19.91 14.75
N LEU A 158 -24.78 -20.15 13.65
CA LEU A 158 -24.01 -19.10 12.98
C LEU A 158 -24.93 -18.05 12.37
N SER A 159 -24.56 -16.79 12.55
CA SER A 159 -25.13 -15.65 11.85
C SER A 159 -24.88 -15.75 10.35
N GLN A 160 -25.64 -14.98 9.57
CA GLN A 160 -25.46 -14.92 8.11
C GLN A 160 -24.04 -14.47 7.73
N GLN A 161 -23.51 -13.45 8.41
CA GLN A 161 -22.16 -12.93 8.15
C GLN A 161 -21.06 -13.97 8.47
N GLU A 162 -21.21 -14.76 9.54
CA GLU A 162 -20.27 -15.85 9.84
C GLU A 162 -20.31 -16.95 8.76
N LYS A 163 -21.49 -17.26 8.20
CA LYS A 163 -21.63 -18.23 7.11
C LYS A 163 -21.01 -17.73 5.81
N GLU A 164 -21.25 -16.48 5.45
CA GLU A 164 -20.62 -15.82 4.29
C GLU A 164 -19.09 -15.83 4.42
N LEU A 165 -18.57 -15.51 5.62
CA LEU A 165 -17.13 -15.52 5.88
C LEU A 165 -16.50 -16.92 5.68
N ILE A 166 -17.18 -17.99 6.06
CA ILE A 166 -16.72 -19.37 5.82
C ILE A 166 -16.69 -19.67 4.32
N GLN A 167 -17.69 -19.25 3.54
CA GLN A 167 -17.67 -19.40 2.08
C GLN A 167 -16.51 -18.61 1.45
N ILE A 168 -16.24 -17.39 1.93
CA ILE A 168 -15.10 -16.57 1.49
C ILE A 168 -13.78 -17.29 1.79
N ALA A 169 -13.63 -17.82 3.00
CA ALA A 169 -12.42 -18.54 3.40
C ALA A 169 -12.23 -19.84 2.60
N LEU A 170 -13.30 -20.59 2.32
CA LEU A 170 -13.27 -21.79 1.46
C LEU A 170 -12.93 -21.45 0.01
N GLN A 171 -13.41 -20.32 -0.49
CA GLN A 171 -13.09 -19.83 -1.84
C GLN A 171 -11.63 -19.43 -1.93
N TRP A 172 -11.13 -18.70 -0.93
CA TRP A 172 -9.72 -18.35 -0.83
C TRP A 172 -8.81 -19.59 -0.77
N ALA A 173 -9.20 -20.60 0.02
CA ALA A 173 -8.47 -21.86 0.11
C ALA A 173 -8.58 -22.73 -1.17
N GLY A 174 -9.30 -22.27 -2.20
CA GLY A 174 -9.41 -22.94 -3.50
C GLY A 174 -10.43 -24.07 -3.56
N PHE A 175 -11.27 -24.24 -2.54
CA PHE A 175 -12.24 -25.35 -2.46
C PHE A 175 -13.66 -24.96 -2.89
N TYR A 176 -13.96 -23.66 -3.00
CA TYR A 176 -15.29 -23.15 -3.36
C TYR A 176 -15.24 -22.14 -4.51
N SER A 177 -16.13 -22.30 -5.49
CA SER A 177 -16.22 -21.42 -6.68
C SER A 177 -17.63 -20.84 -6.89
N GLY A 178 -18.55 -21.06 -5.95
CA GLY A 178 -19.91 -20.55 -6.00
C GLY A 178 -20.05 -19.11 -5.49
N GLY A 179 -21.28 -18.59 -5.48
CA GLY A 179 -21.59 -17.29 -4.89
C GLY A 179 -21.46 -17.29 -3.36
N ILE A 180 -21.14 -16.13 -2.80
CA ILE A 180 -21.12 -15.88 -1.36
C ILE A 180 -22.52 -15.37 -0.97
N ASP A 181 -23.31 -16.24 -0.33
CA ASP A 181 -24.72 -16.00 0.00
C ASP A 181 -25.08 -16.44 1.44
N GLY A 182 -24.12 -17.00 2.18
CA GLY A 182 -24.31 -17.53 3.52
C GLY A 182 -25.17 -18.80 3.57
N VAL A 183 -25.51 -19.39 2.42
CA VAL A 183 -26.34 -20.59 2.31
C VAL A 183 -25.48 -21.81 2.03
N PHE A 184 -25.43 -22.75 2.99
CA PHE A 184 -24.64 -23.97 2.86
C PHE A 184 -25.38 -25.07 2.07
N GLY A 185 -25.52 -24.82 0.77
CA GLY A 185 -26.06 -25.77 -0.20
C GLY A 185 -25.06 -26.88 -0.59
N ARG A 186 -25.45 -27.70 -1.57
CA ARG A 186 -24.63 -28.82 -2.07
C ARG A 186 -23.20 -28.41 -2.46
N GLY A 187 -23.03 -27.22 -3.05
CA GLY A 187 -21.73 -26.69 -3.44
C GLY A 187 -20.82 -26.41 -2.25
N THR A 188 -21.31 -25.69 -1.23
CA THR A 188 -20.51 -25.38 -0.04
C THR A 188 -20.21 -26.63 0.78
N ARG A 189 -21.15 -27.59 0.87
CA ARG A 189 -20.92 -28.90 1.51
C ARG A 189 -19.79 -29.69 0.84
N ALA A 190 -19.78 -29.72 -0.49
CA ALA A 190 -18.72 -30.37 -1.26
C ALA A 190 -17.36 -29.66 -1.04
N ALA A 191 -17.35 -28.33 -0.97
CA ALA A 191 -16.16 -27.55 -0.67
C ALA A 191 -15.61 -27.84 0.74
N MET A 192 -16.48 -27.87 1.75
CA MET A 192 -16.12 -28.24 3.12
C MET A 192 -15.51 -29.65 3.19
N ALA A 193 -16.12 -30.63 2.51
CA ALA A 193 -15.59 -31.99 2.43
C ALA A 193 -14.24 -32.06 1.69
N ALA A 194 -14.05 -31.25 0.65
CA ALA A 194 -12.78 -31.16 -0.07
C ALA A 194 -11.68 -30.54 0.80
N TRP A 195 -12.00 -29.46 1.51
CA TRP A 195 -11.09 -28.82 2.47
C TRP A 195 -10.72 -29.78 3.61
N GLN A 196 -11.69 -30.48 4.20
CA GLN A 196 -11.46 -31.49 5.24
C GLN A 196 -10.48 -32.57 4.75
N ARG A 197 -10.72 -33.12 3.56
CA ARG A 197 -9.83 -34.12 2.95
C ARG A 197 -8.41 -33.59 2.74
N ALA A 198 -8.27 -32.36 2.26
CA ALA A 198 -6.97 -31.75 2.02
C ALA A 198 -6.18 -31.46 3.31
N ASN A 199 -6.88 -31.24 4.41
CA ASN A 199 -6.30 -30.95 5.73
C ASN A 199 -6.25 -32.18 6.66
N GLY A 200 -6.47 -33.40 6.12
CA GLY A 200 -6.39 -34.64 6.89
C GLY A 200 -7.46 -34.77 7.98
N ARG A 201 -8.64 -34.17 7.76
CA ARG A 201 -9.81 -34.23 8.65
C ARG A 201 -10.81 -35.29 8.20
N ASP A 202 -11.74 -35.64 9.09
CA ASP A 202 -12.86 -36.52 8.75
C ASP A 202 -13.77 -35.85 7.73
N VAL A 203 -14.06 -36.55 6.63
CA VAL A 203 -14.79 -35.99 5.49
C VAL A 203 -16.29 -36.08 5.72
N THR A 204 -16.83 -35.15 6.51
CA THR A 204 -18.25 -35.07 6.84
C THR A 204 -19.01 -34.08 5.95
N GLY A 205 -18.31 -33.11 5.36
CA GLY A 205 -18.90 -31.98 4.63
C GLY A 205 -19.57 -30.94 5.54
N ILE A 206 -19.39 -31.06 6.85
CA ILE A 206 -19.88 -30.15 7.89
C ILE A 206 -18.68 -29.80 8.77
N LEU A 207 -18.23 -28.55 8.72
CA LEU A 207 -17.08 -28.12 9.51
C LEU A 207 -17.45 -28.00 10.99
N THR A 208 -16.70 -28.67 11.86
CA THR A 208 -16.81 -28.48 13.32
C THR A 208 -16.43 -27.06 13.73
N THR A 209 -16.79 -26.61 14.95
CA THR A 209 -16.34 -25.31 15.47
C THR A 209 -14.81 -25.17 15.42
N ARG A 210 -14.07 -26.24 15.71
CA ARG A 210 -12.60 -26.27 15.62
C ARG A 210 -12.13 -26.09 14.18
N GLU A 211 -12.70 -26.83 13.23
CA GLU A 211 -12.32 -26.74 11.81
C GLU A 211 -12.66 -25.39 11.19
N ARG A 212 -13.80 -24.78 11.56
CA ARG A 212 -14.14 -23.42 11.15
C ARG A 212 -13.12 -22.42 11.69
N ALA A 213 -12.73 -22.55 12.96
CA ALA A 213 -11.70 -21.71 13.56
C ALA A 213 -10.34 -21.87 12.86
N GLU A 214 -9.94 -23.09 12.50
CA GLU A 214 -8.71 -23.36 11.75
C GLU A 214 -8.73 -22.76 10.35
N LEU A 215 -9.83 -22.95 9.60
CA LEU A 215 -10.04 -22.34 8.29
C LEU A 215 -9.94 -20.81 8.37
N LEU A 216 -10.63 -20.20 9.34
CA LEU A 216 -10.63 -18.75 9.53
C LEU A 216 -9.29 -18.22 10.03
N ALA A 217 -8.57 -18.97 10.87
CA ALA A 217 -7.22 -18.63 11.29
C ALA A 217 -6.26 -18.65 10.11
N ALA A 218 -6.31 -19.68 9.26
CA ALA A 218 -5.51 -19.73 8.03
C ALA A 218 -5.85 -18.57 7.09
N TYR A 219 -7.13 -18.22 6.98
CA TYR A 219 -7.60 -17.09 6.17
C TYR A 219 -7.13 -15.72 6.69
N HIS A 220 -7.03 -15.54 8.01
CA HIS A 220 -6.57 -14.30 8.65
C HIS A 220 -5.06 -14.23 8.85
N ALA A 221 -4.36 -15.36 8.92
CA ALA A 221 -2.93 -15.44 9.23
C ALA A 221 -2.05 -14.50 8.38
N PRO A 222 -2.32 -14.30 7.06
CA PRO A 222 -1.55 -13.32 6.29
C PRO A 222 -1.75 -11.87 6.76
N LEU A 223 -2.91 -11.52 7.33
CA LEU A 223 -3.25 -10.19 7.82
C LEU A 223 -2.84 -9.92 9.27
N ASP A 224 -2.45 -10.97 10.00
CA ASP A 224 -2.04 -10.85 11.40
C ASP A 224 -0.81 -9.94 11.55
N GLY A 225 -0.86 -9.05 12.54
CA GLY A 225 0.21 -8.09 12.81
C GLY A 225 0.26 -6.87 11.87
N LEU A 226 -0.60 -6.80 10.84
CA LEU A 226 -0.64 -5.64 9.92
C LEU A 226 -1.39 -4.43 10.47
N GLY A 227 -2.24 -4.63 11.48
CA GLY A 227 -3.09 -3.56 12.03
C GLY A 227 -4.04 -2.99 10.96
N MET A 228 -4.76 -3.87 10.26
CA MET A 228 -5.76 -3.45 9.27
C MET A 228 -6.90 -2.70 9.96
N GLU A 229 -7.01 -1.40 9.70
CA GLU A 229 -8.02 -0.53 10.28
C GLU A 229 -8.63 0.38 9.22
N THR A 230 -9.93 0.67 9.33
CA THR A 230 -10.61 1.60 8.43
C THR A 230 -10.17 3.03 8.74
N LEU A 231 -9.44 3.63 7.81
CA LEU A 231 -9.12 5.04 7.83
C LEU A 231 -10.22 5.82 7.12
N ARG A 232 -10.68 6.90 7.76
CA ARG A 232 -11.55 7.91 7.15
C ARG A 232 -10.82 9.24 7.03
N ASP A 233 -10.34 9.54 5.82
CA ASP A 233 -9.68 10.81 5.51
C ASP A 233 -10.69 11.77 4.86
N THR A 234 -11.21 12.69 5.66
CA THR A 234 -12.21 13.68 5.19
C THR A 234 -11.60 14.77 4.32
N ALA A 235 -10.30 15.04 4.42
CA ALA A 235 -9.62 16.01 3.57
C ALA A 235 -9.45 15.47 2.15
N ALA A 236 -9.10 14.19 2.01
CA ALA A 236 -9.07 13.50 0.73
C ALA A 236 -10.45 13.05 0.25
N GLY A 237 -11.45 13.02 1.14
CA GLY A 237 -12.76 12.47 0.87
C GLY A 237 -12.71 10.98 0.55
N ILE A 238 -11.92 10.20 1.29
CA ILE A 238 -11.73 8.77 1.07
C ILE A 238 -11.89 8.02 2.40
N GLU A 239 -12.57 6.88 2.36
CA GLU A 239 -12.58 5.88 3.44
C GLU A 239 -12.07 4.55 2.89
N ILE A 240 -11.11 3.92 3.57
CA ILE A 240 -10.42 2.71 3.11
C ILE A 240 -9.75 1.97 4.28
N ALA A 241 -9.75 0.64 4.27
CA ALA A 241 -9.00 -0.16 5.24
C ALA A 241 -7.51 -0.22 4.87
N LEU A 242 -6.63 0.17 5.79
CA LEU A 242 -5.18 0.24 5.60
C LEU A 242 -4.42 -0.51 6.71
N PRO A 243 -3.21 -1.03 6.43
CA PRO A 243 -2.33 -1.65 7.44
C PRO A 243 -1.66 -0.58 8.32
N LEU A 244 -2.43 0.09 9.18
CA LEU A 244 -1.96 1.28 9.90
C LEU A 244 -0.80 1.00 10.86
N ALA A 245 -0.64 -0.24 11.35
CA ALA A 245 0.51 -0.59 12.19
C ALA A 245 1.85 -0.53 11.43
N LEU A 246 1.83 -0.62 10.10
CA LEU A 246 3.03 -0.53 9.24
C LEU A 246 3.28 0.88 8.70
N LEU A 247 2.40 1.83 8.98
CA LEU A 247 2.38 3.14 8.33
C LEU A 247 2.61 4.26 9.35
N LYS A 248 3.42 5.25 8.96
CA LYS A 248 3.54 6.53 9.67
C LYS A 248 2.26 7.37 9.47
N PRO A 249 2.06 8.40 10.31
CA PRO A 249 0.98 9.36 10.11
C PRO A 249 0.97 9.94 8.69
N PRO A 250 -0.22 10.24 8.14
CA PRO A 250 -0.35 10.76 6.78
C PRO A 250 0.31 12.13 6.60
N VAL A 251 0.85 12.35 5.40
CA VAL A 251 1.28 13.66 4.91
C VAL A 251 0.41 14.05 3.71
N HIS A 252 -0.36 15.13 3.86
CA HIS A 252 -1.25 15.66 2.82
C HIS A 252 -0.49 16.61 1.90
N ASN A 253 -0.25 16.16 0.66
CA ASN A 253 0.39 16.94 -0.39
C ASN A 253 -0.41 16.73 -1.70
N PRO A 254 -1.41 17.57 -1.99
CA PRO A 254 -2.28 17.40 -3.16
C PRO A 254 -1.48 17.14 -4.45
N PRO A 255 -1.92 16.18 -5.29
CA PRO A 255 -3.16 15.41 -5.21
C PRO A 255 -3.06 14.13 -4.36
N PHE A 256 -2.04 14.01 -3.50
CA PHE A 256 -1.73 12.79 -2.76
C PHE A 256 -1.86 12.93 -1.25
N VAL A 257 -2.24 11.84 -0.58
CA VAL A 257 -1.97 11.62 0.86
C VAL A 257 -0.99 10.48 0.97
N ARG A 258 0.20 10.73 1.52
CA ARG A 258 1.26 9.73 1.63
C ARG A 258 1.34 9.14 3.04
N PHE A 259 1.45 7.82 3.11
CA PHE A 259 1.74 7.06 4.31
C PHE A 259 3.08 6.37 4.10
N ASP A 260 4.13 6.91 4.72
CA ASP A 260 5.47 6.33 4.66
C ASP A 260 5.62 5.14 5.61
N PRO A 261 6.57 4.22 5.35
CA PRO A 261 6.76 3.04 6.19
C PRO A 261 7.15 3.42 7.63
N ALA A 262 6.53 2.75 8.60
CA ALA A 262 6.88 2.83 10.02
C ALA A 262 8.09 1.95 10.38
N GLY A 263 8.33 0.88 9.61
CA GLY A 263 9.40 -0.08 9.85
C GLY A 263 9.56 -1.08 8.70
N ASP A 264 9.97 -2.29 9.03
CA ASP A 264 10.09 -3.44 8.12
C ASP A 264 8.90 -4.40 8.37
N PRO A 265 8.11 -4.84 7.35
CA PRO A 265 8.25 -4.54 5.93
C PRO A 265 8.04 -3.07 5.58
N ALA A 266 8.86 -2.55 4.66
CA ALA A 266 8.78 -1.19 4.17
C ALA A 266 7.57 -0.97 3.23
N VAL A 267 6.37 -1.00 3.81
CA VAL A 267 5.10 -0.78 3.11
C VAL A 267 4.81 0.71 3.00
N ARG A 268 4.34 1.15 1.83
CA ARG A 268 3.88 2.53 1.61
C ARG A 268 2.47 2.51 1.01
N VAL A 269 1.63 3.45 1.45
CA VAL A 269 0.33 3.70 0.85
C VAL A 269 0.26 5.14 0.38
N ILE A 270 -0.37 5.36 -0.77
CA ILE A 270 -0.67 6.69 -1.30
C ILE A 270 -2.14 6.74 -1.64
N LEU A 271 -2.88 7.71 -1.11
CA LEU A 271 -4.23 8.01 -1.55
C LEU A 271 -4.15 9.10 -2.63
N ILE A 272 -5.01 8.98 -3.64
CA ILE A 272 -5.12 9.92 -4.75
C ILE A 272 -6.46 10.61 -4.61
N SER A 273 -6.48 11.94 -4.55
CA SER A 273 -7.72 12.72 -4.51
C SER A 273 -7.52 14.09 -5.13
N GLN A 274 -8.20 14.34 -6.25
CA GLN A 274 -8.22 15.64 -6.92
C GLN A 274 -9.50 15.83 -7.73
N PRO A 275 -9.91 17.09 -8.00
CA PRO A 275 -10.90 17.35 -9.03
C PRO A 275 -10.30 17.08 -10.41
N GLY A 276 -11.10 16.67 -11.38
CA GLY A 276 -10.62 16.45 -12.74
C GLY A 276 -11.63 15.81 -13.69
N ASP A 277 -11.19 15.63 -14.93
CA ASP A 277 -11.92 15.00 -16.02
C ASP A 277 -11.07 13.85 -16.63
N ALA A 278 -11.51 13.33 -17.78
CA ALA A 278 -10.83 12.24 -18.46
C ALA A 278 -9.41 12.61 -18.93
N GLU A 279 -9.17 13.88 -19.29
CA GLU A 279 -7.86 14.37 -19.71
C GLU A 279 -6.92 14.42 -18.49
N ARG A 280 -7.40 14.94 -17.36
CA ARG A 280 -6.62 14.98 -16.12
C ARG A 280 -6.35 13.58 -15.56
N LEU A 281 -7.27 12.64 -15.74
CA LEU A 281 -7.06 11.22 -15.40
C LEU A 281 -5.97 10.59 -16.28
N ALA A 282 -5.99 10.86 -17.59
CA ALA A 282 -4.95 10.40 -18.50
C ALA A 282 -3.59 11.02 -18.15
N GLY A 283 -3.53 12.32 -17.85
CA GLY A 283 -2.30 12.98 -17.39
C GLY A 283 -1.77 12.37 -16.09
N LEU A 284 -2.64 12.06 -15.12
CA LEU A 284 -2.25 11.37 -13.90
C LEU A 284 -1.68 9.96 -14.19
N TYR A 285 -2.29 9.21 -15.11
CA TYR A 285 -1.79 7.90 -15.52
C TYR A 285 -0.36 7.98 -16.08
N GLU A 286 -0.05 8.97 -16.92
CA GLU A 286 1.31 9.20 -17.41
C GLU A 286 2.27 9.58 -16.27
N ILE A 287 1.85 10.51 -15.39
CA ILE A 287 2.67 10.92 -14.24
C ILE A 287 3.01 9.72 -13.35
N MET A 288 2.03 8.88 -12.99
CA MET A 288 2.23 7.75 -12.09
C MET A 288 3.30 6.78 -12.60
N GLN A 289 3.38 6.56 -13.92
CA GLN A 289 4.36 5.64 -14.52
C GLN A 289 5.80 6.16 -14.49
N THR A 290 5.99 7.47 -14.30
CA THR A 290 7.33 8.07 -14.17
C THR A 290 7.86 8.01 -12.74
N LEU A 291 7.03 7.66 -11.75
CA LEU A 291 7.42 7.66 -10.35
C LEU A 291 8.26 6.42 -10.00
N GLU A 292 9.25 6.59 -9.11
CA GLU A 292 10.11 5.48 -8.63
C GLU A 292 9.31 4.37 -7.94
N ILE A 293 8.19 4.74 -7.31
CA ILE A 293 7.28 3.82 -6.63
C ILE A 293 6.48 2.91 -7.57
N VAL A 294 6.49 3.17 -8.88
CA VAL A 294 5.83 2.36 -9.90
C VAL A 294 6.90 1.82 -10.86
N PRO A 295 7.39 0.60 -10.66
CA PRO A 295 8.38 -0.01 -11.55
C PRO A 295 7.88 -0.20 -13.01
N PRO A 296 8.79 -0.37 -13.98
CA PRO A 296 8.45 -0.45 -15.41
C PRO A 296 7.78 -1.76 -15.82
N GLU A 297 8.00 -2.87 -15.14
CA GLU A 297 7.37 -4.15 -15.51
C GLU A 297 5.98 -4.31 -14.89
N GLY A 298 5.09 -5.08 -15.54
CA GLY A 298 3.76 -5.41 -15.02
C GLY A 298 2.58 -4.86 -15.86
N PRO A 299 1.36 -5.38 -15.61
CA PRO A 299 0.19 -5.02 -16.40
C PRO A 299 -0.25 -3.56 -16.19
N ARG A 300 -0.68 -2.94 -17.29
CA ARG A 300 -1.18 -1.56 -17.34
C ARG A 300 -2.48 -1.50 -18.12
N GLN A 301 -3.50 -0.89 -17.54
CA GLN A 301 -4.81 -0.76 -18.15
C GLN A 301 -5.37 0.63 -17.88
N ARG A 302 -5.94 1.25 -18.91
CA ARG A 302 -6.60 2.55 -18.82
C ARG A 302 -7.88 2.56 -19.65
N SER A 303 -8.96 3.06 -19.06
CA SER A 303 -10.22 3.40 -19.73
C SER A 303 -10.42 4.93 -19.74
N ALA A 304 -11.60 5.38 -20.17
CA ALA A 304 -11.95 6.80 -20.13
C ALA A 304 -12.16 7.33 -18.70
N ASP A 305 -12.50 6.44 -17.77
CA ASP A 305 -12.98 6.76 -16.41
C ASP A 305 -12.19 6.04 -15.31
N ALA A 306 -11.22 5.18 -15.64
CA ALA A 306 -10.40 4.47 -14.67
C ALA A 306 -9.03 4.09 -15.22
N PHE A 307 -8.11 3.78 -14.32
CA PHE A 307 -6.90 3.04 -14.68
C PHE A 307 -6.44 2.13 -13.54
N ALA A 308 -5.71 1.09 -13.92
CA ALA A 308 -5.00 0.19 -13.03
C ALA A 308 -3.56 0.02 -13.53
N ILE A 309 -2.59 0.13 -12.63
CA ILE A 309 -1.18 -0.09 -12.92
C ILE A 309 -0.63 -1.07 -11.88
N GLU A 310 -0.03 -2.14 -12.33
CA GLU A 310 0.86 -2.96 -11.52
C GLU A 310 2.30 -2.73 -11.99
N GLY A 311 3.15 -2.28 -11.08
CA GLY A 311 4.57 -2.08 -11.31
C GLY A 311 5.37 -3.07 -10.47
N ILE A 312 6.23 -3.87 -11.09
CA ILE A 312 6.97 -4.97 -10.45
C ILE A 312 8.46 -4.83 -10.75
N ASP A 313 9.31 -5.00 -9.73
CA ASP A 313 10.73 -5.26 -9.88
C ASP A 313 11.25 -6.22 -8.80
N GLU A 314 12.57 -6.38 -8.67
CA GLU A 314 13.19 -7.26 -7.67
C GLU A 314 13.03 -6.77 -6.22
N ARG A 315 12.60 -5.53 -6.01
CA ARG A 315 12.53 -4.87 -4.70
C ARG A 315 11.11 -4.66 -4.23
N ILE A 316 10.20 -4.27 -5.12
CA ILE A 316 8.83 -3.87 -4.79
C ILE A 316 7.82 -4.36 -5.83
N HIS A 317 6.60 -4.56 -5.35
CA HIS A 317 5.39 -4.70 -6.15
C HIS A 317 4.43 -3.57 -5.75
N SER A 318 4.16 -2.69 -6.71
CA SER A 318 3.20 -1.59 -6.58
C SER A 318 1.89 -1.90 -7.32
N THR A 319 0.76 -1.54 -6.73
CA THR A 319 -0.54 -1.61 -7.39
C THR A 319 -1.30 -0.31 -7.17
N THR A 320 -1.65 0.35 -8.28
CA THR A 320 -2.41 1.59 -8.31
C THR A 320 -3.77 1.36 -8.92
N TYR A 321 -4.81 1.90 -8.29
CA TYR A 321 -6.13 2.08 -8.87
C TYR A 321 -6.55 3.53 -8.79
N ALA A 322 -7.16 4.05 -9.85
CA ALA A 322 -7.81 5.35 -9.84
C ALA A 322 -9.06 5.33 -10.71
N TRP A 323 -10.09 6.06 -10.27
CA TRP A 323 -11.34 6.22 -11.01
C TRP A 323 -11.78 7.67 -11.02
N LEU A 324 -12.43 8.08 -12.11
CA LEU A 324 -13.09 9.36 -12.30
C LEU A 324 -14.59 9.15 -12.12
N VAL A 325 -15.18 9.82 -11.12
CA VAL A 325 -16.63 9.81 -10.86
C VAL A 325 -17.02 11.24 -10.47
N ASP A 326 -18.07 11.77 -11.09
CA ASP A 326 -18.64 13.09 -10.77
C ASP A 326 -17.63 14.25 -10.74
N GLY A 327 -16.65 14.24 -11.65
CA GLY A 327 -15.61 15.27 -11.72
C GLY A 327 -14.52 15.14 -10.65
N GLU A 328 -14.47 14.02 -9.92
CA GLU A 328 -13.46 13.73 -8.91
C GLU A 328 -12.67 12.47 -9.27
N ILE A 329 -11.35 12.62 -9.33
CA ILE A 329 -10.41 11.52 -9.49
C ILE A 329 -9.99 11.07 -8.09
N LYS A 330 -10.35 9.82 -7.75
CA LYS A 330 -9.97 9.20 -6.48
C LYS A 330 -9.41 7.80 -6.69
N GLY A 331 -8.48 7.43 -5.84
CA GLY A 331 -7.76 6.18 -5.97
C GLY A 331 -6.77 5.96 -4.85
N PHE A 332 -5.97 4.92 -5.00
CA PHE A 332 -4.89 4.62 -4.08
C PHE A 332 -3.80 3.81 -4.78
N THR A 333 -2.61 3.82 -4.19
CA THR A 333 -1.48 2.96 -4.53
C THR A 333 -1.01 2.24 -3.28
N LEU A 334 -0.81 0.92 -3.37
CA LEU A 334 -0.10 0.12 -2.38
C LEU A 334 1.27 -0.22 -2.94
N VAL A 335 2.34 0.06 -2.20
CA VAL A 335 3.71 -0.37 -2.51
C VAL A 335 4.12 -1.39 -1.46
N TRP A 336 4.46 -2.59 -1.90
CA TRP A 336 4.80 -3.71 -1.04
C TRP A 336 6.18 -4.28 -1.39
N PRO A 337 6.97 -4.78 -0.43
CA PRO A 337 8.24 -5.45 -0.74
C PRO A 337 8.04 -6.69 -1.64
N ALA A 338 8.96 -6.92 -2.57
CA ALA A 338 8.97 -8.15 -3.35
C ALA A 338 9.22 -9.37 -2.46
N GLY A 339 8.68 -10.53 -2.85
CA GLY A 339 8.83 -11.80 -2.11
C GLY A 339 7.76 -12.11 -1.07
N ASP A 340 6.79 -11.22 -0.83
CA ASP A 340 5.67 -11.42 0.11
C ASP A 340 4.30 -11.26 -0.60
N GLU A 341 4.15 -11.98 -1.71
CA GLU A 341 3.03 -11.82 -2.64
C GLU A 341 1.68 -12.30 -2.06
N GLU A 342 1.70 -13.37 -1.26
CA GLU A 342 0.50 -13.90 -0.62
C GLU A 342 -0.14 -12.84 0.28
N ARG A 343 0.66 -12.22 1.15
CA ARG A 343 0.18 -11.16 2.04
C ARG A 343 -0.26 -9.92 1.27
N ARG A 344 0.54 -9.47 0.30
CA ARG A 344 0.23 -8.33 -0.56
C ARG A 344 -1.14 -8.49 -1.23
N SER A 345 -1.36 -9.64 -1.86
CA SER A 345 -2.61 -9.97 -2.57
C SER A 345 -3.84 -9.90 -1.65
N ARG A 346 -3.70 -10.21 -0.36
CA ARG A 346 -4.78 -10.06 0.63
C ARG A 346 -5.04 -8.61 1.00
N VAL A 347 -3.97 -7.85 1.25
CA VAL A 347 -4.07 -6.43 1.63
C VAL A 347 -4.69 -5.61 0.49
N ILE A 348 -4.23 -5.82 -0.74
CA ILE A 348 -4.71 -5.05 -1.90
C ILE A 348 -6.19 -5.31 -2.18
N GLU A 349 -6.66 -6.55 -2.02
CA GLU A 349 -8.06 -6.90 -2.21
C GLU A 349 -8.95 -6.30 -1.10
N LEU A 350 -8.48 -6.31 0.15
CA LEU A 350 -9.19 -5.67 1.26
C LEU A 350 -9.27 -4.15 1.08
N MET A 351 -8.17 -3.51 0.66
CA MET A 351 -8.13 -2.10 0.30
C MET A 351 -9.14 -1.78 -0.82
N ARG A 352 -9.14 -2.57 -1.90
CA ARG A 352 -10.03 -2.38 -3.06
C ARG A 352 -11.51 -2.52 -2.69
N THR A 353 -11.86 -3.54 -1.92
CA THR A 353 -13.26 -3.82 -1.53
C THR A 353 -13.79 -2.87 -0.46
N SER A 354 -12.91 -2.38 0.44
CA SER A 354 -13.26 -1.41 1.49
C SER A 354 -13.27 0.05 1.02
N PHE A 355 -12.70 0.36 -0.15
CA PHE A 355 -12.65 1.73 -0.67
C PHE A 355 -14.05 2.33 -0.82
N ARG A 356 -14.27 3.51 -0.23
CA ARG A 356 -15.49 4.31 -0.32
C ARG A 356 -15.13 5.77 -0.62
N ARG A 357 -15.92 6.37 -1.51
CA ARG A 357 -15.83 7.80 -1.83
C ARG A 357 -16.65 8.60 -0.82
N LEU A 358 -16.04 9.61 -0.24
CA LEU A 358 -16.73 10.64 0.54
C LEU A 358 -16.77 11.94 -0.27
N PRO A 359 -17.61 12.92 0.10
CA PRO A 359 -17.63 14.21 -0.58
C PRO A 359 -16.30 14.98 -0.44
N GLY A 360 -15.92 15.73 -1.47
CA GLY A 360 -14.78 16.66 -1.44
C GLY A 360 -13.46 16.03 -1.87
N THR A 361 -12.50 16.86 -2.24
CA THR A 361 -11.15 16.45 -2.68
C THR A 361 -10.10 17.26 -1.94
N LEU A 362 -8.84 16.81 -2.02
CA LEU A 362 -7.73 17.61 -1.52
C LEU A 362 -7.71 18.97 -2.20
N ASP A 363 -7.63 20.04 -1.40
CA ASP A 363 -7.50 21.41 -1.90
C ASP A 363 -6.06 21.66 -2.37
N PRO A 364 -5.82 21.93 -3.68
CA PRO A 364 -4.50 22.23 -4.20
C PRO A 364 -3.80 23.42 -3.50
N GLY A 365 -4.56 24.34 -2.91
CA GLY A 365 -4.05 25.51 -2.20
C GLY A 365 -3.73 25.27 -0.72
N ALA A 366 -4.08 24.11 -0.17
CA ALA A 366 -3.94 23.82 1.27
C ALA A 366 -2.57 23.23 1.67
N SER A 367 -1.67 22.96 0.72
CA SER A 367 -0.31 22.52 1.06
C SER A 367 0.46 23.66 1.74
N PRO A 368 1.06 23.43 2.93
CA PRO A 368 2.05 24.36 3.44
C PRO A 368 3.19 24.45 2.41
N ALA A 369 3.63 25.67 2.09
CA ALA A 369 4.84 25.91 1.30
C ALA A 369 6.06 25.43 2.11
N GLY A 370 6.29 24.12 2.14
CA GLY A 370 7.43 23.49 2.77
C GLY A 370 8.64 23.47 1.85
N GLU A 371 9.81 23.39 2.45
CA GLU A 371 11.14 23.41 1.80
C GLU A 371 11.40 22.19 0.86
N ASP A 372 10.44 21.27 0.72
CA ASP A 372 10.49 20.08 -0.15
C ASP A 372 10.16 20.38 -1.64
N GLN A 373 10.33 21.62 -2.09
CA GLN A 373 10.30 21.95 -3.53
C GLN A 373 11.62 21.56 -4.18
N ALA A 374 11.92 20.25 -4.25
CA ALA A 374 12.99 19.75 -5.10
C ALA A 374 12.48 19.65 -6.55
N VAL A 375 13.34 20.00 -7.51
CA VAL A 375 13.06 19.94 -8.96
C VAL A 375 12.61 18.52 -9.41
N ASP A 376 12.98 17.50 -8.63
CA ASP A 376 12.77 16.07 -8.93
C ASP A 376 11.55 15.45 -8.21
N LEU A 377 10.68 16.27 -7.62
CA LEU A 377 9.50 15.80 -6.88
C LEU A 377 8.20 16.20 -7.59
N VAL A 378 7.29 15.23 -7.76
CA VAL A 378 5.90 15.48 -8.14
C VAL A 378 5.04 15.29 -6.89
N SER A 379 4.59 16.39 -6.28
CA SER A 379 3.80 16.39 -5.05
C SER A 379 4.44 15.55 -3.91
N GLY A 380 5.76 15.66 -3.77
CA GLY A 380 6.55 14.94 -2.77
C GLY A 380 6.92 13.50 -3.15
N LEU A 381 6.50 12.99 -4.31
CA LEU A 381 6.91 11.69 -4.84
C LEU A 381 8.11 11.86 -5.77
N ARG A 382 9.12 10.98 -5.63
CA ARG A 382 10.32 11.00 -6.47
C ARG A 382 10.00 10.46 -7.85
N ILE A 383 10.41 11.21 -8.86
CA ILE A 383 10.47 10.70 -10.23
C ILE A 383 11.62 9.71 -10.34
N ARG A 384 11.46 8.71 -11.21
CA ARG A 384 12.53 7.78 -11.54
C ARG A 384 13.64 8.56 -12.24
N GLN A 385 14.85 8.47 -11.70
CA GLN A 385 16.03 9.09 -12.28
C GLN A 385 16.97 8.02 -12.84
N ALA A 386 17.63 8.34 -13.95
CA ALA A 386 18.69 7.50 -14.46
C ALA A 386 19.83 7.42 -13.43
N GLN A 387 20.37 6.21 -13.21
CA GLN A 387 21.48 6.02 -12.29
C GLN A 387 22.71 6.83 -12.69
N GLN A 388 22.91 6.97 -14.01
CA GLN A 388 23.97 7.74 -14.62
C GLN A 388 23.40 8.42 -15.87
N THR A 389 23.93 9.61 -16.18
CA THR A 389 23.67 10.30 -17.44
C THR A 389 24.99 10.63 -18.09
N ALA A 390 25.00 10.55 -19.42
CA ALA A 390 26.15 10.82 -20.24
C ALA A 390 25.69 11.38 -21.58
N SER A 391 26.65 11.91 -22.32
CA SER A 391 26.42 12.40 -23.67
C SER A 391 26.73 11.32 -24.69
N GLY A 392 26.07 11.41 -25.85
CA GLY A 392 26.35 10.59 -27.01
C GLY A 392 26.04 11.38 -28.28
N PHE A 393 26.40 10.83 -29.42
CA PHE A 393 26.10 11.44 -30.72
C PHE A 393 25.75 10.40 -31.77
N PHE A 394 24.84 10.79 -32.67
CA PHE A 394 24.40 9.95 -33.78
C PHE A 394 25.52 9.77 -34.82
N VAL A 395 25.72 8.54 -35.28
CA VAL A 395 26.74 8.20 -36.30
C VAL A 395 26.18 7.81 -37.65
N ASP A 396 24.87 7.56 -37.73
CA ASP A 396 24.15 7.27 -38.97
C ASP A 396 22.69 7.74 -38.91
N GLY A 397 22.00 7.63 -40.06
CA GLY A 397 20.62 8.06 -40.22
C GLY A 397 19.58 7.12 -39.62
N ASP A 398 20.00 5.95 -39.12
CA ASP A 398 19.12 4.97 -38.48
C ASP A 398 19.01 5.22 -36.96
N GLY A 399 19.86 6.12 -36.44
CA GLY A 399 19.81 6.57 -35.05
C GLY A 399 20.84 5.91 -34.14
N THR A 400 21.83 5.20 -34.69
CA THR A 400 22.89 4.58 -33.88
C THR A 400 23.68 5.67 -33.15
N VAL A 401 23.89 5.49 -31.85
CA VAL A 401 24.58 6.41 -30.96
C VAL A 401 25.90 5.84 -30.50
N VAL A 402 26.94 6.66 -30.54
CA VAL A 402 28.22 6.39 -29.89
C VAL A 402 28.32 7.17 -28.58
N THR A 403 28.73 6.50 -27.50
CA THR A 403 28.94 7.10 -26.17
C THR A 403 30.12 6.44 -25.43
N ALA A 404 30.43 6.92 -24.22
CA ALA A 404 31.47 6.37 -23.37
C ALA A 404 31.07 5.01 -22.77
N ALA A 405 31.98 4.03 -22.77
CA ALA A 405 31.74 2.70 -22.20
C ALA A 405 31.27 2.76 -20.73
N ALA A 406 31.91 3.64 -19.94
CA ALA A 406 31.60 3.81 -18.53
C ALA A 406 30.17 4.34 -18.27
N ALA A 407 29.50 4.91 -19.27
CA ALA A 407 28.14 5.41 -19.14
C ALA A 407 27.08 4.30 -19.11
N VAL A 408 27.39 3.13 -19.68
CA VAL A 408 26.43 2.02 -19.85
C VAL A 408 26.88 0.74 -19.14
N GLU A 409 28.08 0.73 -18.57
CA GLU A 409 28.62 -0.42 -17.87
C GLU A 409 27.84 -0.69 -16.58
N GLY A 410 27.27 -1.89 -16.47
CA GLY A 410 26.45 -2.30 -15.32
C GLY A 410 25.01 -1.76 -15.34
N CYS A 411 24.58 -1.07 -16.40
CA CYS A 411 23.20 -0.63 -16.55
C CYS A 411 22.30 -1.78 -17.04
N GLY A 412 21.15 -1.98 -16.38
CA GLY A 412 20.13 -2.94 -16.80
C GLY A 412 19.28 -2.45 -17.98
N GLU A 413 19.14 -1.13 -18.12
CA GLU A 413 18.40 -0.47 -19.21
C GLU A 413 19.16 0.82 -19.60
N VAL A 414 19.17 1.13 -20.89
CA VAL A 414 19.77 2.36 -21.44
C VAL A 414 18.71 3.06 -22.31
N THR A 415 18.53 4.35 -22.09
CA THR A 415 17.61 5.19 -22.88
C THR A 415 18.32 6.37 -23.51
N ILE A 416 17.88 6.76 -24.72
CA ILE A 416 18.31 7.96 -25.44
C ILE A 416 17.26 9.05 -25.21
N ASP A 417 17.72 10.27 -24.91
CA ASP A 417 16.89 11.45 -24.60
C ASP A 417 15.81 11.21 -23.52
N GLY A 418 16.04 10.23 -22.63
CA GLY A 418 15.15 9.90 -21.52
C GLY A 418 13.86 9.18 -21.90
N GLY A 419 13.71 8.73 -23.15
CA GLY A 419 12.46 8.11 -23.62
C GLY A 419 12.59 6.96 -24.62
N VAL A 420 13.73 6.81 -25.30
CA VAL A 420 13.89 5.79 -26.35
C VAL A 420 14.82 4.69 -25.86
N THR A 421 14.30 3.50 -25.61
CA THR A 421 15.11 2.35 -25.19
C THR A 421 16.13 2.00 -26.27
N ALA A 422 17.36 1.76 -25.85
CA ALA A 422 18.46 1.44 -26.74
C ALA A 422 19.23 0.21 -26.25
N ARG A 423 19.66 -0.61 -27.21
CA ARG A 423 20.44 -1.81 -26.97
C ARG A 423 21.92 -1.51 -27.11
N VAL A 424 22.71 -1.95 -26.14
CA VAL A 424 24.18 -1.92 -26.25
C VAL A 424 24.62 -3.01 -27.23
N THR A 425 24.97 -2.63 -28.47
CA THR A 425 25.38 -3.58 -29.52
C THR A 425 26.88 -3.79 -29.59
N ALA A 426 27.67 -2.84 -29.08
CA ALA A 426 29.09 -3.03 -28.84
C ALA A 426 29.55 -2.31 -27.57
N LEU A 427 30.34 -3.00 -26.75
CA LEU A 427 31.02 -2.40 -25.59
C LEU A 427 32.52 -2.69 -25.69
N ARG A 428 33.33 -1.63 -25.75
CA ARG A 428 34.79 -1.68 -25.95
C ARG A 428 35.50 -0.94 -24.84
N ALA A 429 35.66 -1.62 -23.69
CA ALA A 429 36.33 -1.07 -22.51
C ALA A 429 37.79 -0.67 -22.78
N ASP A 430 38.47 -1.35 -23.71
CA ASP A 430 39.84 -1.02 -24.15
C ASP A 430 39.94 0.35 -24.82
N LEU A 431 38.87 0.77 -25.50
CA LEU A 431 38.77 2.05 -26.20
C LEU A 431 37.94 3.09 -25.43
N GLY A 432 37.26 2.69 -24.35
CA GLY A 432 36.34 3.54 -23.59
C GLY A 432 35.05 3.86 -24.33
N LEU A 433 34.61 2.99 -25.25
CA LEU A 433 33.51 3.22 -26.21
C LEU A 433 32.34 2.24 -26.00
N ALA A 434 31.11 2.72 -26.18
CA ALA A 434 29.92 1.91 -26.41
C ALA A 434 29.16 2.38 -27.66
N VAL A 435 28.48 1.44 -28.32
CA VAL A 435 27.56 1.69 -29.45
C VAL A 435 26.17 1.23 -29.04
N LEU A 436 25.19 2.11 -29.26
CA LEU A 436 23.79 1.93 -28.90
C LEU A 436 22.93 1.96 -30.16
N ASP A 437 22.10 0.95 -30.34
CA ASP A 437 21.08 0.94 -31.38
C ASP A 437 19.71 1.16 -30.73
N PRO A 438 18.94 2.18 -31.15
CA PRO A 438 17.61 2.41 -30.60
C PRO A 438 16.66 1.27 -31.01
N GLU A 439 15.76 0.87 -30.12
CA GLU A 439 14.77 -0.18 -30.43
C GLU A 439 13.65 0.35 -31.35
N GLU A 440 13.43 1.65 -31.32
CA GLU A 440 12.54 2.36 -32.23
C GLU A 440 13.35 3.23 -33.21
N PRO A 441 12.95 3.36 -34.48
CA PRO A 441 13.70 4.14 -35.46
C PRO A 441 13.79 5.62 -35.07
N LEU A 442 15.01 6.15 -35.01
CA LEU A 442 15.27 7.58 -34.84
C LEU A 442 15.75 8.20 -36.16
N ALA A 443 15.20 9.36 -36.51
CA ALA A 443 15.58 10.11 -37.71
C ALA A 443 16.35 11.38 -37.31
N PRO A 444 17.66 11.29 -37.00
CA PRO A 444 18.43 12.44 -36.57
C PRO A 444 18.54 13.47 -37.69
N ARG A 445 18.45 14.76 -37.34
CA ARG A 445 18.58 15.88 -38.30
C ARG A 445 19.96 15.95 -38.94
N SER A 446 20.98 15.50 -38.20
CA SER A 446 22.37 15.43 -38.65
C SER A 446 23.09 14.34 -37.87
N VAL A 447 24.13 13.79 -38.50
CA VAL A 447 24.96 12.73 -37.94
C VAL A 447 26.42 13.20 -37.92
N ALA A 448 27.24 12.57 -37.10
CA ALA A 448 28.65 12.95 -36.96
C ALA A 448 29.43 12.85 -38.27
N ALA A 449 30.08 13.94 -38.64
CA ALA A 449 31.10 13.97 -39.68
C ALA A 449 32.49 13.91 -39.02
N PHE A 450 33.25 12.84 -39.23
CA PHE A 450 34.55 12.65 -38.57
C PHE A 450 35.68 13.40 -39.27
N GLN A 451 36.52 14.07 -38.48
CA GLN A 451 37.73 14.72 -38.97
C GLN A 451 38.80 13.66 -39.32
N THR A 452 39.40 13.79 -40.50
CA THR A 452 40.43 12.86 -41.01
C THR A 452 41.83 13.48 -41.08
N ALA A 453 41.93 14.81 -40.97
CA ALA A 453 43.20 15.52 -40.91
C ALA A 453 43.84 15.48 -39.51
N VAL A 454 45.16 15.63 -39.45
CA VAL A 454 45.88 15.77 -38.19
C VAL A 454 45.59 17.15 -37.60
N PRO A 455 44.98 17.24 -36.40
CA PRO A 455 44.65 18.53 -35.79
C PRO A 455 45.89 19.23 -35.25
N ARG A 456 45.87 20.57 -35.24
CA ARG A 456 46.97 21.39 -34.72
C ARG A 456 46.86 21.51 -33.20
N ILE A 457 47.98 21.35 -32.49
CA ILE A 457 48.05 21.67 -31.06
C ILE A 457 47.67 23.14 -30.86
N ALA A 458 46.99 23.43 -29.75
CA ALA A 458 46.37 24.71 -29.42
C ALA A 458 45.21 25.15 -30.33
N ALA A 459 44.74 24.30 -31.25
CA ALA A 459 43.50 24.56 -31.97
C ALA A 459 42.32 24.60 -30.99
N GLU A 460 41.37 25.49 -31.27
CA GLU A 460 40.10 25.57 -30.56
C GLU A 460 39.27 24.30 -30.81
N VAL A 461 38.64 23.82 -29.74
CA VAL A 461 37.73 22.68 -29.75
C VAL A 461 36.51 23.00 -28.91
N ALA A 462 35.40 22.32 -29.21
CA ALA A 462 34.19 22.36 -28.40
C ALA A 462 33.73 20.94 -28.09
N VAL A 463 33.22 20.70 -26.88
CA VAL A 463 32.50 19.47 -26.56
C VAL A 463 31.02 19.79 -26.53
N ALA A 464 30.23 19.04 -27.29
CA ALA A 464 28.77 19.07 -27.17
C ALA A 464 28.33 17.98 -26.20
N GLY A 465 27.53 18.33 -25.20
CA GLY A 465 27.07 17.37 -24.22
C GLY A 465 25.97 17.88 -23.31
N PHE A 466 25.62 17.07 -22.31
CA PHE A 466 24.58 17.33 -21.31
C PHE A 466 25.22 17.45 -19.91
N PRO A 467 25.96 18.53 -19.62
CA PRO A 467 26.78 18.65 -18.42
C PRO A 467 25.98 18.57 -17.11
N TYR A 468 24.69 18.89 -17.14
CA TYR A 468 23.80 18.95 -15.98
C TYR A 468 22.81 17.77 -15.91
N GLY A 469 22.87 16.83 -16.84
CA GLY A 469 22.01 15.63 -16.86
C GLY A 469 20.52 15.97 -16.67
N PRO A 470 19.81 15.31 -15.72
CA PRO A 470 18.37 15.51 -15.54
C PRO A 470 18.01 16.89 -14.95
N ALA A 471 18.94 17.58 -14.28
CA ALA A 471 18.67 18.91 -13.71
C ALA A 471 18.47 19.98 -14.79
N LEU A 472 19.10 19.80 -15.96
CA LEU A 472 18.92 20.64 -17.13
C LEU A 472 19.09 19.77 -18.39
N ALA A 473 17.99 19.25 -18.93
CA ALA A 473 17.96 18.41 -20.13
C ALA A 473 18.16 19.22 -21.42
N GLN A 474 19.14 20.13 -21.44
CA GLN A 474 19.53 20.89 -22.61
C GLN A 474 21.00 20.65 -22.93
N PRO A 475 21.35 20.48 -24.23
CA PRO A 475 22.73 20.36 -24.62
C PRO A 475 23.45 21.70 -24.43
N ALA A 476 24.71 21.64 -23.97
CA ALA A 476 25.60 22.78 -23.85
C ALA A 476 26.89 22.53 -24.63
N LEU A 477 27.57 23.63 -24.98
CA LEU A 477 28.89 23.60 -25.60
C LEU A 477 29.95 24.03 -24.60
N THR A 478 30.91 23.15 -24.33
CA THR A 478 32.07 23.43 -23.49
C THR A 478 33.29 23.66 -24.37
N PHE A 479 33.78 24.90 -24.42
CA PHE A 479 34.91 25.30 -25.25
C PHE A 479 36.26 25.08 -24.56
N GLY A 480 37.30 24.83 -25.35
CA GLY A 480 38.68 24.87 -24.90
C GLY A 480 39.65 24.61 -26.05
N THR A 481 40.80 24.00 -25.74
CA THR A 481 41.87 23.80 -26.73
C THR A 481 42.42 22.38 -26.75
N LEU A 482 42.97 21.97 -27.89
CA LEU A 482 43.71 20.72 -28.02
C LEU A 482 45.11 20.89 -27.41
N ALA A 483 45.35 20.27 -26.26
CA ALA A 483 46.63 20.39 -25.54
C ALA A 483 47.72 19.51 -26.16
N ASP A 484 47.38 18.30 -26.61
CA ASP A 484 48.31 17.36 -27.23
C ASP A 484 47.56 16.35 -28.10
N ILE A 485 48.21 15.83 -29.13
CA ILE A 485 47.69 14.75 -29.99
C ILE A 485 48.05 13.35 -29.48
N ARG A 486 48.79 13.26 -28.36
CA ARG A 486 49.15 12.00 -27.71
C ARG A 486 48.78 12.00 -26.23
N GLY A 487 48.55 10.80 -25.69
CA GLY A 487 48.32 10.56 -24.28
C GLY A 487 49.59 10.75 -23.44
N LEU A 488 49.43 10.77 -22.12
CA LEU A 488 50.55 10.94 -21.18
C LEU A 488 51.55 9.77 -21.22
N ASN A 489 51.12 8.58 -21.65
CA ASN A 489 51.98 7.42 -21.82
C ASN A 489 52.39 7.20 -23.29
N GLY A 490 52.18 8.20 -24.16
CA GLY A 490 52.51 8.14 -25.58
C GLY A 490 51.46 7.47 -26.46
N GLU A 491 50.24 7.26 -25.95
CA GLU A 491 49.14 6.69 -26.73
C GLU A 491 48.76 7.59 -27.91
N GLU A 492 48.82 7.08 -29.15
CA GLU A 492 48.46 7.85 -30.36
C GLU A 492 46.94 7.96 -30.56
N GLN A 493 46.19 7.07 -29.95
CA GLN A 493 44.73 7.02 -30.02
C GLN A 493 44.04 7.94 -29.00
N VAL A 494 44.81 8.57 -28.10
CA VAL A 494 44.30 9.44 -27.05
C VAL A 494 44.85 10.85 -27.25
N LYS A 495 43.96 11.81 -27.47
CA LYS A 495 44.30 13.24 -27.53
C LYS A 495 44.01 13.86 -26.16
N ARG A 496 44.80 14.86 -25.77
CA ARG A 496 44.64 15.60 -24.50
C ARG A 496 44.03 16.95 -24.77
N LEU A 497 43.05 17.33 -23.98
CA LEU A 497 42.31 18.58 -24.11
C LEU A 497 42.58 19.49 -22.91
N ALA A 498 42.44 20.79 -23.10
CA ALA A 498 42.41 21.78 -22.03
C ALA A 498 41.06 22.50 -22.07
N LEU A 499 40.10 21.96 -21.30
CA LEU A 499 38.74 22.47 -21.16
C LEU A 499 38.15 22.05 -19.81
N ALA A 500 37.02 22.64 -19.40
CA ALA A 500 36.37 22.38 -18.12
C ALA A 500 35.06 21.59 -18.31
N ALA A 501 35.18 20.28 -18.59
CA ALA A 501 34.01 19.40 -18.77
C ALA A 501 33.46 18.90 -17.43
N GLN A 502 32.15 18.65 -17.43
CA GLN A 502 31.41 18.01 -16.36
C GLN A 502 31.27 16.50 -16.60
N PRO A 503 30.92 15.71 -15.58
CA PRO A 503 30.63 14.28 -15.76
C PRO A 503 29.59 13.98 -16.84
N GLY A 504 28.58 14.84 -17.02
CA GLY A 504 27.55 14.66 -18.04
C GLY A 504 28.04 14.88 -19.49
N ASP A 505 29.16 15.55 -19.69
CA ASP A 505 29.76 15.76 -21.03
C ASP A 505 30.43 14.48 -21.58
N MET A 506 30.68 13.49 -20.73
CA MET A 506 31.40 12.28 -21.11
C MET A 506 30.63 11.51 -22.18
N GLY A 507 31.35 11.00 -23.19
CA GLY A 507 30.75 10.39 -24.37
C GLY A 507 30.30 11.39 -25.43
N GLY A 508 30.32 12.70 -25.14
CA GLY A 508 30.01 13.75 -26.10
C GLY A 508 31.07 13.89 -27.20
N PRO A 509 30.70 14.36 -28.41
CA PRO A 509 31.65 14.59 -29.47
C PRO A 509 32.50 15.82 -29.18
N VAL A 510 33.81 15.69 -29.41
CA VAL A 510 34.77 16.78 -29.44
C VAL A 510 34.84 17.28 -30.87
N LEU A 511 34.38 18.50 -31.09
CA LEU A 511 34.25 19.15 -32.38
C LEU A 511 35.44 20.08 -32.64
N ASP A 512 35.90 20.14 -33.89
CA ASP A 512 36.76 21.22 -34.37
C ASP A 512 35.94 22.48 -34.72
N ALA A 513 36.63 23.55 -35.11
CA ALA A 513 36.01 24.81 -35.52
C ALA A 513 35.07 24.70 -36.75
N GLY A 514 35.16 23.61 -37.51
CA GLY A 514 34.26 23.30 -38.63
C GLY A 514 33.05 22.44 -38.26
N GLY A 515 32.94 22.02 -36.99
CA GLY A 515 31.90 21.12 -36.51
C GLY A 515 32.14 19.65 -36.81
N ALA A 516 33.33 19.28 -37.30
CA ALA A 516 33.69 17.88 -37.52
C ALA A 516 34.21 17.25 -36.22
N VAL A 517 33.91 15.98 -36.00
CA VAL A 517 34.24 15.23 -34.79
C VAL A 517 35.72 14.81 -34.82
N LEU A 518 36.53 15.39 -33.92
CA LEU A 518 37.93 15.07 -33.66
C LEU A 518 38.10 13.82 -32.79
N GLY A 519 37.11 13.55 -31.97
CA GLY A 519 36.98 12.35 -31.16
C GLY A 519 35.84 12.45 -30.15
N MET A 520 35.80 11.52 -29.20
CA MET A 520 34.78 11.45 -28.16
C MET A 520 35.42 11.72 -26.80
N LEU A 521 34.78 12.54 -25.97
CA LEU A 521 35.26 12.85 -24.62
C LEU A 521 35.21 11.60 -23.74
N LEU A 522 36.34 11.25 -23.12
CA LEU A 522 36.47 10.10 -22.23
C LEU A 522 36.49 10.52 -20.75
N PRO A 523 36.00 9.66 -19.85
CA PRO A 523 36.05 9.89 -18.41
C PRO A 523 37.50 10.01 -17.91
N HIS A 524 37.70 10.84 -16.88
CA HIS A 524 38.99 10.95 -16.20
C HIS A 524 39.39 9.60 -15.59
N ARG A 525 40.56 9.08 -15.96
CA ARG A 525 41.16 7.92 -15.29
C ARG A 525 41.68 8.32 -13.91
N LYS A 526 41.14 7.73 -12.84
CA LYS A 526 41.68 7.88 -11.47
C LYS A 526 43.06 7.20 -11.38
N GLY A 527 44.12 7.97 -11.16
CA GLY A 527 45.50 7.48 -11.00
C GLY A 527 46.49 8.59 -10.63
N ARG A 528 47.68 8.23 -10.11
CA ARG A 528 48.66 9.12 -9.46
C ARG A 528 49.25 10.25 -10.36
N ASN A 529 48.91 10.23 -11.66
CA ASN A 529 49.19 11.28 -12.66
C ASN A 529 47.89 11.76 -13.34
N SER A 530 46.94 12.29 -12.56
CA SER A 530 45.72 12.90 -13.10
C SER A 530 46.05 14.20 -13.84
N SER A 531 46.13 14.12 -15.16
CA SER A 531 46.26 15.24 -16.10
C SER A 531 45.12 15.16 -17.14
N PRO A 532 44.89 16.20 -17.95
CA PRO A 532 43.56 16.71 -18.29
C PRO A 532 42.73 15.77 -19.17
N LEU A 533 41.43 16.11 -19.30
CA LEU A 533 40.42 15.43 -20.12
C LEU A 533 41.00 14.85 -21.42
N THR A 534 40.68 13.59 -21.66
CA THR A 534 41.16 12.87 -22.83
C THR A 534 40.03 12.61 -23.81
N CYS A 535 40.37 12.45 -25.07
CA CYS A 535 39.44 12.15 -26.12
C CYS A 535 40.05 11.10 -27.04
N ALA A 536 39.27 10.07 -27.39
CA ALA A 536 39.71 9.02 -28.30
C ALA A 536 38.87 9.03 -29.58
N MET A 537 39.50 8.73 -30.71
CA MET A 537 38.90 8.09 -31.90
C MET A 537 39.95 7.99 -33.01
N ARG A 538 39.84 6.91 -33.80
CA ARG A 538 40.66 6.64 -34.98
C ARG A 538 39.75 6.16 -36.10
N SER A 539 39.63 6.92 -37.18
CA SER A 539 39.11 6.36 -38.44
C SER A 539 40.21 5.49 -39.05
N ARG A 540 39.98 4.18 -39.19
CA ARG A 540 40.76 3.38 -40.15
C ARG A 540 40.20 3.71 -41.54
N PRO A 541 41.01 4.20 -42.50
CA PRO A 541 40.56 4.21 -43.88
C PRO A 541 40.23 2.77 -44.30
N MET A 542 39.08 2.54 -44.93
CA MET A 542 38.78 1.26 -45.55
C MET A 542 39.92 0.91 -46.52
N PRO A 543 40.41 -0.33 -46.56
CA PRO A 543 41.30 -0.74 -47.63
C PRO A 543 40.57 -0.52 -48.95
N SER A 544 41.17 0.27 -49.84
CA SER A 544 40.67 0.48 -51.19
C SER A 544 40.51 -0.89 -51.85
N SER A 545 39.26 -1.33 -52.04
CA SER A 545 38.92 -2.41 -52.96
C SER A 545 39.47 -2.00 -54.32
N THR A 546 40.62 -2.57 -54.67
CA THR A 546 41.18 -2.45 -56.01
C THR A 546 40.47 -3.53 -56.82
N ARG A 547 39.76 -3.10 -57.86
CA ARG A 547 39.10 -3.99 -58.84
C ARG A 547 40.11 -4.93 -59.50
#